data_AF-A0A060IBU9-F1
#
_entry.id   AF-A0A060IBU9-F1
#
_cell.length_a   1.000
_cell.length_b   1.000
_cell.length_c   1.000
_cell.angle_alpha   90.00
_cell.angle_beta   90.00
_cell.angle_gamma   90.00
#
_symmetry.space_group_name_H-M   'P 1'
#
loop_
_entity.id
_entity.type
_entity.pdbx_description
1 polymer ?
#
loop_
_entity_poly.entity_id
_entity_poly.type
_entity_poly.pdbx_seq_one_letter_code
_entity_poly.pdbx_strand_id
1 'polypeptide(L)'
;MSAMHPLRDRRPQTFQELKQFIAEGRIFLPHQVEQVARRMLEQPDMIAFESAAAVAKNCGVSQTTVMRLSSLLGLESYRGLKKLCASYVRERSKGISHPH
;
A
#
# COMPACT_ATOMS: atom_id res chain seq x y z
N MET A 1 6.29 -3.49 23.51
CA MET A 1 5.59 -2.47 22.71
C MET A 1 6.46 -2.17 21.49
N SER A 2 6.17 -2.76 20.33
CA SER A 2 7.01 -2.55 19.13
C SER A 2 6.81 -1.13 18.61
N ALA A 3 7.87 -0.33 18.63
CA ALA A 3 7.84 1.05 18.17
C ALA A 3 7.54 1.09 16.67
N MET A 4 6.39 1.66 16.33
CA MET A 4 5.91 1.83 14.96
C MET A 4 6.63 3.08 14.37
N HIS A 5 7.59 2.87 13.47
CA HIS A 5 8.30 3.98 12.80
C HIS A 5 7.63 4.31 11.46
N PRO A 6 6.87 5.42 11.36
CA PRO A 6 6.39 5.91 10.07
C PRO A 6 7.59 6.39 9.24
N LEU A 7 7.41 6.44 7.90
CA LEU A 7 8.35 7.12 7.01
C LEU A 7 8.45 8.61 7.40
N ARG A 8 9.44 8.96 8.22
CA ARG A 8 9.60 10.33 8.75
C ARG A 8 10.24 11.27 7.74
N ASP A 9 11.10 10.77 6.85
CA ASP A 9 11.92 11.62 5.99
C ASP A 9 11.47 11.68 4.52
N ARG A 10 10.73 10.66 4.02
CA ARG A 10 10.25 10.65 2.63
C ARG A 10 9.00 9.80 2.45
N ARG A 11 7.93 10.42 1.98
CA ARG A 11 6.67 9.74 1.60
C ARG A 11 6.82 9.16 0.19
N PRO A 12 6.35 7.93 -0.07
CA PRO A 12 6.41 7.36 -1.41
C PRO A 12 5.39 8.09 -2.28
N GLN A 13 5.86 8.66 -3.39
CA GLN A 13 4.99 9.31 -4.38
C GLN A 13 4.47 8.30 -5.40
N THR A 14 5.19 7.19 -5.58
CA THR A 14 4.83 6.13 -6.52
C THR A 14 4.80 4.77 -5.83
N PHE A 15 4.06 3.82 -6.42
CA PHE A 15 4.06 2.42 -5.99
C PHE A 15 5.43 1.76 -6.12
N GLN A 16 6.28 2.26 -7.03
CA GLN A 16 7.64 1.77 -7.19
C GLN A 16 8.55 2.22 -6.04
N GLU A 17 8.49 3.50 -5.66
CA GLU A 17 9.20 4.00 -4.47
C GLU A 17 8.73 3.29 -3.19
N LEU A 18 7.42 3.03 -3.07
CA LEU A 18 6.87 2.27 -1.96
C LEU A 18 7.47 0.87 -1.86
N LYS A 19 7.58 0.15 -2.99
CA LYS A 19 8.26 -1.16 -3.05
C LYS A 19 9.72 -1.05 -2.62
N GLN A 20 10.43 -0.03 -3.08
CA GLN A 20 11.83 0.20 -2.69
C GLN A 20 11.97 0.45 -1.19
N PHE A 21 11.11 1.28 -0.59
CA PHE A 21 11.20 1.56 0.86
C PHE A 21 10.93 0.33 1.73
N ILE A 22 10.04 -0.56 1.29
CA ILE A 22 9.80 -1.85 1.96
C ILE A 22 11.02 -2.77 1.78
N ALA A 23 11.57 -2.87 0.57
CA ALA A 23 12.73 -3.71 0.28
C ALA A 23 14.01 -3.24 1.00
N GLU A 24 14.18 -1.93 1.16
CA GLU A 24 15.29 -1.31 1.88
C GLU A 24 15.11 -1.33 3.41
N GLY A 25 14.00 -1.88 3.92
CA GLY A 25 13.73 -1.96 5.36
C GLY A 25 13.53 -0.61 6.03
N ARG A 26 13.23 0.47 5.27
CA ARG A 26 13.01 1.82 5.81
C ARG A 26 11.70 1.95 6.59
N ILE A 27 10.84 0.94 6.54
CA ILE A 27 9.54 0.91 7.21
C ILE A 27 9.45 -0.35 8.04
N PHE A 28 9.21 -0.20 9.34
CA PHE A 28 8.89 -1.32 10.20
C PHE A 28 7.38 -1.52 10.24
N LEU A 29 6.91 -2.61 9.62
CA LEU A 29 5.50 -2.97 9.59
C LEU A 29 5.21 -4.03 10.66
N PRO A 30 4.31 -3.77 11.62
CA PRO A 30 3.79 -4.82 12.49
C PRO A 30 3.16 -5.94 11.66
N HIS A 31 3.23 -7.19 12.12
CA HIS A 31 2.79 -8.38 11.37
C HIS A 31 1.44 -8.22 10.63
N GLN A 32 0.41 -7.69 11.29
CA GLN A 32 -0.90 -7.48 10.66
C GLN A 32 -0.88 -6.40 9.56
N VAL A 33 -0.06 -5.36 9.71
CA VAL A 33 0.07 -4.30 8.70
C VAL A 33 0.94 -4.76 7.54
N GLU A 34 1.98 -5.54 7.83
CA GLU A 34 2.81 -6.20 6.81
C GLU A 34 1.95 -7.10 5.92
N GLN A 35 1.03 -7.86 6.50
CA GLN A 35 0.10 -8.70 5.75
C GLN A 35 -0.71 -7.90 4.73
N VAL A 36 -1.22 -6.72 5.12
CA VAL A 36 -1.96 -5.84 4.19
C VAL A 36 -1.01 -5.29 3.11
N ALA A 37 0.20 -4.88 3.50
CA ALA A 37 1.19 -4.37 2.56
C ALA A 37 1.60 -5.44 1.52
N ARG A 38 1.86 -6.68 1.96
CA ARG A 38 2.18 -7.81 1.09
C ARG A 38 1.04 -8.06 0.09
N ARG A 39 -0.20 -8.15 0.56
CA ARG A 39 -1.37 -8.34 -0.31
C ARG A 39 -1.55 -7.20 -1.31
N MET A 40 -1.31 -5.96 -0.88
CA MET A 40 -1.30 -4.81 -1.78
C MET A 40 -0.21 -4.91 -2.86
N LEU A 41 0.98 -5.41 -2.52
CA LEU A 41 2.08 -5.60 -3.48
C LEU A 41 1.78 -6.73 -4.48
N GLU A 42 1.15 -7.80 -4.02
CA GLU A 42 0.73 -8.94 -4.85
C GLU A 42 -0.46 -8.59 -5.76
N GLN A 43 -1.45 -7.87 -5.23
CA GLN A 43 -2.70 -7.53 -5.92
C GLN A 43 -3.08 -6.05 -5.69
N PRO A 44 -2.44 -5.11 -6.38
CA PRO A 44 -2.70 -3.67 -6.20
C PRO A 44 -4.13 -3.26 -6.59
N ASP A 45 -4.77 -4.01 -7.48
CA ASP A 45 -6.17 -3.83 -7.89
C ASP A 45 -7.14 -3.91 -6.71
N MET A 46 -6.86 -4.78 -5.73
CA MET A 46 -7.70 -4.92 -4.54
C MET A 46 -7.75 -3.59 -3.78
N ILE A 47 -6.63 -2.87 -3.68
CA ILE A 47 -6.60 -1.58 -2.99
C ILE A 47 -7.12 -0.45 -3.89
N ALA A 48 -6.84 -0.52 -5.19
CA ALA A 48 -7.26 0.49 -6.14
C ALA A 48 -8.80 0.60 -6.23
N PHE A 49 -9.51 -0.53 -6.19
CA PHE A 49 -10.94 -0.59 -6.49
C PHE A 49 -11.80 -0.81 -5.23
N GLU A 50 -11.38 -1.63 -4.28
CA GLU A 50 -12.20 -1.97 -3.11
C GLU A 50 -12.27 -0.87 -2.04
N SER A 51 -13.15 -1.07 -1.05
CA SER A 51 -13.21 -0.25 0.15
C SER A 51 -12.22 -0.72 1.22
N ALA A 52 -11.86 0.15 2.17
CA ALA A 52 -10.97 -0.22 3.27
C ALA A 52 -11.53 -1.42 4.09
N ALA A 53 -12.86 -1.50 4.26
CA ALA A 53 -13.51 -2.58 4.98
C ALA A 53 -13.44 -3.91 4.20
N ALA A 54 -13.66 -3.88 2.88
CA ALA A 54 -13.54 -5.06 2.03
C ALA A 54 -12.09 -5.58 1.97
N VAL A 55 -11.12 -4.68 1.83
CA VAL A 55 -9.70 -5.03 1.91
C VAL A 55 -9.35 -5.65 3.27
N ALA A 56 -9.83 -5.06 4.36
CA ALA A 56 -9.58 -5.57 5.70
C ALA A 56 -10.10 -7.01 5.84
N LYS A 57 -11.32 -7.27 5.37
CA LYS A 57 -11.93 -8.61 5.33
C LYS A 57 -11.10 -9.59 4.50
N ASN A 58 -10.67 -9.19 3.30
CA ASN A 58 -9.87 -10.04 2.41
C ASN A 58 -8.46 -10.35 2.95
N CYS A 59 -7.94 -9.45 3.78
CA CYS A 59 -6.66 -9.61 4.47
C CYS A 59 -6.81 -10.28 5.85
N GLY A 60 -8.03 -10.53 6.35
CA GLY A 60 -8.25 -11.10 7.68
C GLY A 60 -7.84 -10.16 8.83
N VAL A 61 -7.90 -8.84 8.62
CA VAL A 61 -7.50 -7.82 9.60
C VAL A 61 -8.63 -6.83 9.87
N SER A 62 -8.44 -5.94 10.86
CA SER A 62 -9.34 -4.82 11.10
C SER A 62 -9.17 -3.71 10.07
N GLN A 63 -10.26 -2.97 9.77
CA GLN A 63 -10.21 -1.74 8.95
C GLN A 63 -9.23 -0.71 9.54
N THR A 64 -9.09 -0.66 10.87
CA THR A 64 -8.10 0.19 11.54
C THR A 64 -6.67 -0.19 11.15
N THR A 65 -6.37 -1.47 10.94
CA THR A 65 -5.05 -1.94 10.48
C THR A 65 -4.76 -1.45 9.06
N VAL A 66 -5.77 -1.46 8.17
CA VAL A 66 -5.65 -0.91 6.81
C VAL A 66 -5.43 0.61 6.84
N MET A 67 -6.12 1.33 7.73
CA MET A 67 -5.89 2.77 7.92
C MET A 67 -4.49 3.06 8.47
N ARG A 68 -3.99 2.24 9.40
CA ARG A 68 -2.64 2.35 9.95
C ARG A 68 -1.56 2.17 8.89
N LEU A 69 -1.77 1.29 7.89
CA LEU A 69 -0.87 1.20 6.74
C LEU A 69 -0.75 2.56 6.05
N SER A 70 -1.88 3.24 5.80
CA SER A 70 -1.86 4.56 5.14
C SER A 70 -1.04 5.57 5.96
N SER A 71 -1.26 5.63 7.27
CA SER A 71 -0.51 6.53 8.17
C SER A 71 0.99 6.21 8.21
N LEU A 72 1.37 4.93 8.19
CA LEU A 72 2.78 4.49 8.17
C LEU A 72 3.51 4.91 6.90
N LEU A 73 2.79 4.93 5.78
CA LEU A 73 3.29 5.42 4.49
C LEU A 73 3.28 6.95 4.40
N GLY A 74 2.83 7.66 5.45
CA GLY A 74 2.72 9.11 5.47
C GLY A 74 1.54 9.66 4.66
N LEU A 75 0.55 8.80 4.36
CA LEU A 75 -0.68 9.18 3.67
C LEU A 75 -1.74 9.59 4.70
N GLU A 76 -2.51 10.63 4.39
CA GLU A 76 -3.54 11.16 5.31
C GLU A 76 -4.74 10.22 5.43
N SER A 77 -5.00 9.39 4.43
CA SER A 77 -6.15 8.49 4.40
C SER A 77 -5.98 7.33 3.43
N TYR A 78 -6.86 6.33 3.55
CA TYR A 78 -6.98 5.23 2.59
C TYR A 78 -7.19 5.70 1.14
N ARG A 79 -7.80 6.87 0.93
CA ARG A 79 -7.96 7.47 -0.41
C ARG A 79 -6.61 7.74 -1.08
N GLY A 80 -5.60 8.15 -0.31
CA GLY A 80 -4.23 8.30 -0.81
C GLY A 80 -3.66 6.97 -1.30
N LEU A 81 -3.90 5.90 -0.54
CA LEU A 81 -3.47 4.55 -0.89
C LEU A 81 -4.17 4.04 -2.15
N LYS A 82 -5.49 4.27 -2.28
CA LYS A 82 -6.25 3.95 -3.51
C LYS A 82 -5.67 4.65 -4.73
N LYS A 83 -5.37 5.96 -4.62
CA LYS A 83 -4.78 6.73 -5.74
C LYS A 83 -3.44 6.15 -6.17
N LEU A 84 -2.57 5.85 -5.21
CA LEU A 84 -1.22 5.33 -5.47
C LEU A 84 -1.29 3.96 -6.18
N CYS A 85 -2.18 3.07 -5.71
CA CYS A 85 -2.41 1.76 -6.35
C CYS A 85 -3.10 1.90 -7.71
N ALA A 86 -4.13 2.74 -7.83
CA ALA A 86 -4.86 2.95 -9.08
C ALA A 86 -3.97 3.55 -10.18
N SER A 87 -3.07 4.48 -9.83
CA SER A 87 -2.08 5.01 -10.77
C SER A 87 -1.15 3.90 -11.26
N TYR A 88 -0.67 3.02 -10.37
CA TYR A 88 0.16 1.88 -10.76
C TYR A 88 -0.57 0.87 -11.65
N VAL A 89 -1.80 0.50 -11.29
CA VAL A 89 -2.64 -0.40 -12.10
C VAL A 89 -2.87 0.19 -13.48
N ARG A 90 -3.23 1.47 -13.57
CA ARG A 90 -3.42 2.17 -14.86
C ARG A 90 -2.15 2.21 -15.69
N GLU A 91 -1.00 2.52 -15.08
CA GLU A 91 0.28 2.58 -15.77
C GLU A 91 0.70 1.19 -16.27
N ARG A 92 0.52 0.15 -15.46
CA ARG A 92 0.74 -1.24 -15.87
C ARG A 92 -0.16 -1.62 -17.05
N SER A 93 -1.44 -1.23 -17.02
CA SER A 93 -2.36 -1.49 -18.14
C SER A 93 -1.98 -0.72 -19.40
N LYS A 94 -1.46 0.52 -19.27
CA LYS A 94 -0.96 1.33 -20.39
C LYS A 94 0.34 0.76 -20.97
N GLY A 95 1.22 0.20 -20.13
CA GLY A 95 2.47 -0.45 -20.53
C GLY A 95 2.29 -1.85 -21.14
N ILE A 96 1.11 -2.46 -21.03
CA ILE A 96 0.73 -3.69 -21.78
C ILE A 96 0.36 -3.35 -23.24
N SER A 97 0.28 -2.06 -23.60
CA SER A 97 0.26 -1.62 -25.00
C SER A 97 1.69 -1.54 -25.56
N HIS A 98 2.35 -2.68 -25.72
CA HIS A 98 3.38 -2.83 -26.75
C HIS A 98 2.69 -3.50 -27.96
N PRO A 99 2.41 -2.75 -29.05
CA PRO A 99 2.15 -3.37 -30.33
C PRO A 99 3.45 -4.01 -30.84
N HIS A 100 3.28 -5.06 -31.64
CA HIS A 100 4.32 -5.78 -32.38
C HIS A 100 5.33 -4.89 -33.09
#